data_AF-A0A2N2G0H0-F1
#
_entry.id   AF-A0A2N2G0H0-F1
#
_cell.length_a   1.000
_cell.length_b   1.000
_cell.length_c   1.000
_cell.angle_alpha   90.00
_cell.angle_beta   90.00
_cell.angle_gamma   90.00
#
_symmetry.space_group_name_H-M   'P 1'
#
loop_
_entity.id
_entity.type
_entity.pdbx_description
1 polymer ?
#
loop_
_entity_poly.entity_id
_entity_poly.type
_entity_poly.pdbx_seq_one_letter_code
_entity_poly.pdbx_strand_id
1 'polypeptide(L)'
;YDVILQCQQNDEAIDLDKDFSFPHTINFDKFKTNFPQKALVEEDFVVHIEDIFDIEPNSGLIQLTFGSFNKPLNKYLYVNQGKISYFQGNPIPTSANIKAHQKLKEILCHD
;
A
#
# COMPACT_ATOMS: atom_id res chain seq x y z
N TYR A 1 -1.73 -19.76 -37.31
CA TYR A 1 -0.48 -20.19 -36.66
C TYR A 1 -0.55 -19.73 -35.22
N ASP A 2 -0.35 -20.64 -34.27
CA ASP A 2 -0.34 -20.32 -32.85
C ASP A 2 1.11 -20.15 -32.39
N VAL A 3 1.36 -19.06 -31.65
CA VAL A 3 2.69 -18.74 -31.11
C VAL A 3 2.74 -19.20 -29.66
N ILE A 4 3.75 -20.00 -29.31
CA ILE A 4 3.99 -20.45 -27.94
C ILE A 4 5.20 -19.70 -27.39
N LEU A 5 5.02 -18.99 -26.28
CA LEU A 5 6.08 -18.31 -25.54
C LEU A 5 6.52 -19.19 -24.37
N GLN A 6 7.82 -19.51 -24.32
CA GLN A 6 8.44 -20.20 -23.20
C GLN A 6 9.63 -19.38 -22.68
N CYS A 7 9.68 -19.17 -21.37
CA CYS A 7 10.84 -18.57 -20.72
C CYS A 7 11.94 -19.65 -20.56
N GLN A 8 13.15 -19.38 -21.05
CA GLN A 8 14.30 -20.29 -20.92
C GLN A 8 15.15 -20.00 -19.67
N GLN A 9 14.81 -18.96 -18.92
CA GLN A 9 15.54 -18.54 -17.74
C GLN A 9 14.85 -19.07 -16.48
N ASN A 10 15.60 -19.82 -15.66
CA ASN A 10 15.17 -20.22 -14.34
C ASN A 10 15.85 -19.29 -13.33
N ASP A 11 15.07 -18.40 -12.73
CA ASP A 11 15.53 -17.59 -11.60
C ASP A 11 15.31 -18.36 -10.29
N GLU A 12 16.11 -18.02 -9.27
CA GLU A 12 15.93 -18.58 -7.93
C GLU A 12 14.56 -18.20 -7.35
N ALA A 13 13.98 -19.09 -6.55
CA ALA A 13 12.70 -18.81 -5.89
C ALA A 13 12.86 -17.66 -4.91
N ILE A 14 12.31 -16.49 -5.25
CA ILE A 14 12.27 -15.34 -4.35
C ILE A 14 11.13 -15.59 -3.35
N ASP A 15 11.48 -15.78 -2.08
CA ASP A 15 10.49 -15.79 -1.00
C ASP A 15 10.07 -14.35 -0.69
N LEU A 16 9.04 -13.90 -1.42
CA LEU A 16 8.43 -12.59 -1.21
C LEU A 16 7.41 -12.74 -0.08
N ASP A 17 7.70 -12.10 1.05
CA ASP A 17 6.74 -11.97 2.15
C ASP A 17 5.43 -11.36 1.61
N LYS A 18 4.35 -12.13 1.69
CA LYS A 18 3.03 -11.76 1.14
C LYS A 18 2.16 -11.08 2.17
N ASP A 19 2.71 -10.72 3.33
CA ASP A 19 1.95 -10.11 4.40
C ASP A 19 1.75 -8.60 4.18
N PHE A 20 0.52 -8.26 3.80
CA PHE A 20 0.02 -6.89 3.65
C PHE A 20 -0.87 -6.47 4.82
N SER A 21 -0.72 -7.11 5.99
CA SER A 21 -1.47 -6.77 7.19
C SER A 21 -0.89 -5.55 7.93
N PHE A 22 -1.78 -4.83 8.61
CA PHE A 22 -1.42 -3.72 9.49
C PHE A 22 -1.56 -4.21 10.94
N PRO A 23 -0.46 -4.38 11.69
CA PRO A 23 -0.50 -4.93 13.04
C PRO A 23 -1.02 -3.92 14.09
N HIS A 24 -0.97 -2.62 13.80
CA HIS A 24 -1.32 -1.56 14.73
C HIS A 24 -2.62 -0.86 14.34
N THR A 25 -3.32 -0.35 15.35
CA THR A 25 -4.48 0.53 15.18
C THR A 25 -4.05 1.99 15.19
N ILE A 26 -4.68 2.81 14.35
CA ILE A 26 -4.39 4.26 14.25
C ILE A 26 -5.55 5.09 14.79
N ASN A 27 -5.26 6.36 15.11
CA ASN A 27 -6.29 7.36 15.39
C ASN A 27 -6.61 8.10 14.09
N PHE A 28 -7.64 7.66 13.37
CA PHE A 28 -7.99 8.17 12.06
C PHE A 28 -8.30 9.68 12.07
N ASP A 29 -8.97 10.16 13.12
CA ASP A 29 -9.33 11.57 13.25
C ASP A 29 -8.09 12.47 13.36
N LYS A 30 -7.05 12.02 14.09
CA LYS A 30 -5.76 12.73 14.16
C LYS A 30 -5.01 12.64 12.83
N PHE A 31 -4.91 11.43 12.28
CA PHE A 31 -4.21 11.19 11.03
C PHE A 31 -4.74 12.05 9.88
N LYS A 32 -6.06 12.17 9.77
CA LYS A 32 -6.73 13.01 8.76
C LYS A 32 -6.28 14.47 8.80
N THR A 33 -5.91 15.00 9.97
CA THR A 33 -5.47 16.39 10.10
C THR A 33 -3.97 16.59 9.82
N ASN A 34 -3.17 15.53 9.86
CA ASN A 34 -1.70 15.62 9.84
C ASN A 34 -1.03 14.68 8.83
N PHE A 35 -1.77 14.18 7.84
CA PHE A 35 -1.19 13.26 6.86
C PHE A 35 -0.21 13.98 5.91
N PRO A 36 0.85 13.29 5.47
CA PRO A 36 1.79 13.85 4.52
C PRO A 36 1.12 14.01 3.15
N GLN A 37 0.90 15.26 2.73
CA GLN A 37 0.30 15.56 1.42
C GLN A 37 1.27 15.32 0.24
N LYS A 38 2.58 15.32 0.52
CA LYS A 38 3.61 15.12 -0.50
C LYS A 38 3.85 13.63 -0.73
N ALA A 39 3.88 13.22 -2.00
CA ALA A 39 4.32 11.88 -2.38
C ALA A 39 5.75 11.62 -1.91
N LEU A 40 5.94 10.46 -1.27
CA LEU A 40 7.25 9.91 -0.96
C LEU A 40 7.74 9.11 -2.18
N VAL A 41 8.88 9.53 -2.71
CA VAL A 41 9.52 8.95 -3.89
C VAL A 41 10.87 8.41 -3.43
N GLU A 42 11.01 7.10 -3.39
CA GLU A 42 12.26 6.41 -3.08
C GLU A 42 12.94 5.92 -4.37
N GLU A 43 14.00 5.13 -4.32
CA GLU A 43 14.68 4.64 -5.55
C GLU A 43 13.84 3.63 -6.34
N ASP A 44 13.10 2.75 -5.64
CA ASP A 44 12.41 1.60 -6.25
C ASP A 44 10.88 1.69 -6.20
N PHE A 45 10.33 2.59 -5.37
CA PHE A 45 8.89 2.67 -5.14
C PHE A 45 8.42 4.08 -4.77
N VAL A 46 7.13 4.31 -4.98
CA VAL A 46 6.40 5.50 -4.56
C VAL A 46 5.36 5.14 -3.51
N VAL A 47 5.08 6.08 -2.60
CA VAL A 47 3.91 6.08 -1.72
C VAL A 47 3.34 7.49 -1.69
N HIS A 48 2.10 7.64 -2.10
CA HIS A 48 1.40 8.93 -2.08
C HIS A 48 0.01 8.75 -1.51
N ILE A 49 -0.29 9.47 -0.43
CA ILE A 49 -1.63 9.59 0.11
C ILE A 49 -2.30 10.75 -0.61
N GLU A 50 -3.36 10.44 -1.35
CA GLU A 50 -4.02 11.40 -2.23
C GLU A 50 -5.16 12.11 -1.52
N ASP A 51 -6.04 11.33 -0.90
CA ASP A 51 -7.26 11.84 -0.26
C ASP A 51 -7.73 10.93 0.87
N ILE A 52 -8.56 11.48 1.75
CA ILE A 52 -9.14 10.78 2.90
C ILE A 52 -10.63 11.08 2.96
N PHE A 53 -11.44 10.02 3.01
CA PHE A 53 -12.89 10.09 3.07
C PHE A 53 -13.40 9.59 4.42
N ASP A 54 -14.19 10.40 5.11
CA ASP A 54 -14.85 9.98 6.35
C ASP A 54 -16.12 9.17 6.05
N ILE A 55 -16.35 8.15 6.86
CA ILE A 55 -17.60 7.37 6.83
C ILE A 55 -18.31 7.49 8.19
N GLU A 56 -17.58 7.20 9.26
CA GLU A 56 -18.06 7.20 10.65
C GLU A 56 -16.94 7.73 11.58
N PRO A 57 -17.22 8.05 12.86
CA PRO A 57 -16.17 8.42 13.80
C PRO A 57 -15.04 7.38 13.84
N ASN A 58 -13.79 7.85 13.70
CA ASN A 58 -12.59 7.01 13.63
C ASN A 58 -12.62 5.92 12.53
N SER A 59 -13.40 6.11 11.45
CA SER A 59 -13.55 5.17 10.34
C SER A 59 -13.70 5.87 8.99
N GLY A 60 -13.07 5.33 7.96
CA GLY A 60 -13.06 5.96 6.65
C GLY A 60 -12.25 5.21 5.61
N LEU A 61 -12.00 5.88 4.49
CA LEU A 61 -11.17 5.39 3.41
C LEU A 61 -9.97 6.32 3.22
N ILE A 62 -8.80 5.75 2.98
CA ILE A 62 -7.60 6.48 2.59
C ILE A 62 -7.28 6.08 1.16
N GLN A 63 -7.37 7.02 0.23
CA GLN A 63 -6.94 6.84 -1.15
C GLN A 63 -5.42 7.00 -1.23
N LEU A 64 -4.76 6.03 -1.82
CA LEU A 64 -3.32 6.08 -2.01
C LEU A 64 -2.89 5.49 -3.34
N THR A 65 -1.75 5.99 -3.80
CA THR A 65 -1.02 5.46 -4.94
C THR A 65 0.34 4.99 -4.45
N PHE A 66 0.66 3.72 -4.63
CA PHE A 66 1.90 3.15 -4.14
C PHE A 66 2.42 1.98 -5.00
N GLY A 67 3.69 1.62 -4.83
CA GLY A 67 4.33 0.52 -5.56
C GLY A 67 5.40 1.01 -6.52
N SER A 68 5.65 0.27 -7.61
CA SER A 68 6.73 0.59 -8.56
C SER A 68 6.47 1.87 -9.35
N PHE A 69 7.49 2.68 -9.62
CA PHE A 69 7.40 3.85 -10.51
C PHE A 69 6.90 3.53 -11.91
N ASN A 70 7.31 2.38 -12.44
CA ASN A 70 6.92 1.97 -13.78
C ASN A 70 5.45 1.52 -13.84
N LYS A 71 4.90 1.07 -12.71
CA LYS A 71 3.54 0.53 -12.57
C LYS A 71 3.00 0.81 -11.15
N PRO A 72 2.64 2.07 -10.84
CA PRO A 72 2.05 2.39 -9.55
C PRO A 72 0.66 1.79 -9.44
N LEU A 73 0.25 1.43 -8.22
CA LEU A 73 -1.06 0.88 -7.91
C LEU A 73 -1.88 1.87 -7.11
N ASN A 74 -3.08 2.15 -7.62
CA ASN A 74 -4.07 2.95 -6.90
C ASN A 74 -4.90 2.00 -6.04
N LYS A 75 -4.88 2.21 -4.73
CA LYS A 75 -5.57 1.39 -3.74
C LYS A 75 -6.25 2.27 -2.72
N TYR A 76 -7.20 1.67 -2.02
CA TYR A 76 -7.84 2.29 -0.87
C TYR A 76 -7.52 1.47 0.37
N LEU A 77 -7.20 2.14 1.47
CA LEU A 77 -7.24 1.52 2.79
C LEU A 77 -8.61 1.78 3.40
N TYR A 78 -9.20 0.74 3.95
CA TYR A 78 -10.37 0.84 4.79
C TYR A 78 -9.93 0.86 6.25
N VAL A 79 -10.31 1.94 6.93
CA VAL A 79 -10.10 2.12 8.36
C VAL A 79 -11.44 1.94 9.07
N ASN A 80 -11.50 1.00 10.00
CA ASN A 80 -12.68 0.75 10.82
C ASN A 80 -12.29 0.74 12.29
N GLN A 81 -12.75 1.76 13.03
CA GLN A 81 -12.40 1.96 14.44
C GLN A 81 -10.87 1.88 14.67
N GLY A 82 -10.10 2.51 13.77
CA GLY A 82 -8.63 2.50 13.79
C GLY A 82 -7.96 1.25 13.23
N LYS A 83 -8.67 0.17 12.91
CA LYS A 83 -8.09 -1.01 12.24
C LYS A 83 -7.99 -0.76 10.74
N ILE A 84 -6.83 -1.05 10.15
CA ILE A 84 -6.54 -0.77 8.75
C ILE A 84 -6.51 -2.06 7.94
N SER A 85 -7.09 -2.02 6.74
CA SER A 85 -7.06 -3.12 5.78
C SER A 85 -7.09 -2.59 4.35
N TYR A 86 -6.59 -3.36 3.38
CA TYR A 86 -6.74 -3.00 1.97
C TYR A 86 -8.18 -3.25 1.51
N PHE A 87 -8.82 -2.22 0.97
CA PHE A 87 -10.12 -2.34 0.33
C PHE A 87 -9.99 -3.05 -1.02
N GLN A 88 -10.94 -3.94 -1.34
CA GLN A 88 -10.93 -4.80 -2.54
C GLN A 88 -9.71 -5.74 -2.63
N GLY A 89 -9.13 -6.10 -1.49
CA GLY A 89 -8.11 -7.14 -1.39
C GLY A 89 -6.68 -6.65 -1.57
N ASN A 90 -5.75 -7.54 -1.20
CA ASN A 90 -4.34 -7.20 -1.07
C ASN A 90 -3.70 -6.83 -2.42
N PRO A 91 -2.66 -5.99 -2.37
CA PRO A 91 -1.79 -5.75 -3.52
C PRO A 91 -1.12 -7.04 -4.00
N ILE A 92 -0.67 -7.03 -5.26
CA ILE A 92 0.15 -8.12 -5.78
C ILE A 92 1.49 -8.11 -5.00
N PRO A 93 1.96 -9.27 -4.47
CA PRO A 93 3.20 -9.35 -3.70
C PRO A 93 4.41 -9.21 -4.63
N THR A 94 4.75 -7.98 -4.99
CA THR A 94 5.99 -7.63 -5.67
C THR A 94 6.95 -6.97 -4.69
N SER A 95 8.25 -7.03 -4.95
CA SER A 95 9.27 -6.39 -4.10
C SER A 95 8.96 -4.90 -3.87
N ALA A 96 8.59 -4.16 -4.92
CA ALA A 96 8.23 -2.75 -4.82
C ALA A 96 6.99 -2.52 -3.94
N ASN A 97 5.95 -3.35 -4.08
CA ASN A 97 4.73 -3.22 -3.28
C ASN A 97 4.96 -3.56 -1.80
N ILE A 98 5.82 -4.54 -1.52
CA ILE A 98 6.19 -4.92 -0.14
C ILE A 98 6.96 -3.77 0.52
N LYS A 99 7.98 -3.23 -0.15
CA LYS A 99 8.74 -2.05 0.34
C LYS A 99 7.82 -0.85 0.57
N ALA A 100 6.93 -0.58 -0.38
CA ALA A 100 5.98 0.52 -0.28
C ALA A 100 4.97 0.32 0.87
N HIS A 101 4.49 -0.91 1.09
CA HIS A 101 3.64 -1.26 2.23
C HIS A 101 4.36 -1.11 3.57
N GLN A 102 5.63 -1.52 3.67
CA GLN A 102 6.44 -1.31 4.88
C GLN A 102 6.57 0.18 5.20
N LYS A 103 6.84 1.00 4.18
CA LYS A 103 6.92 2.45 4.36
C LYS A 103 5.59 3.08 4.75
N LEU A 104 4.49 2.58 4.19
CA LEU A 104 3.14 2.98 4.56
C LEU A 104 2.84 2.64 6.03
N LYS A 105 3.29 1.48 6.54
CA LYS A 105 3.17 1.13 7.97
C LYS A 105 3.92 2.13 8.85
N GLU A 106 5.11 2.57 8.46
CA GLU A 106 5.86 3.57 9.20
C GLU A 106 5.12 4.92 9.26
N ILE A 107 4.57 5.38 8.13
CA ILE A 107 3.82 6.65 8.04
C ILE A 107 2.57 6.61 8.93
N LEU A 108 1.87 5.47 8.96
CA LEU A 108 0.65 5.30 9.74
C LEU A 108 0.92 5.06 11.24
N CYS A 109 2.10 4.56 11.62
CA CYS A 109 2.45 4.28 13.01
C CYS A 109 3.11 5.48 13.73
N HIS A 110 3.57 6.49 12.99
CA HIS A 110 4.20 7.70 13.53
C HIS A 110 3.19 8.81 13.94
N ASP A 111 2.09 8.42 14.59
CA ASP A 111 1.09 9.33 15.19
C ASP A 111 1.41 9.70 16.66
#